data_AF-A0A7R9M2R1-F1
#
_entry.id   AF-A0A7R9M2R1-F1
#
_cell.length_a   1.000
_cell.length_b   1.000
_cell.length_c   1.000
_cell.angle_alpha   90.00
_cell.angle_beta   90.00
_cell.angle_gamma   90.00
#
_symmetry.space_group_name_H-M   'P 1'
#
loop_
_entity.id
_entity.type
_entity.pdbx_description
1 polymer ?
#
loop_
_entity_poly.entity_id
_entity_poly.type
_entity_poly.pdbx_seq_one_letter_code
_entity_poly.pdbx_strand_id
1 'polypeptide(L)'
;MNSTHYLTIIGNVLIITSIITTPKLCIRPNYLILSLSITDLLIGVFSMPVTAYYGIVYVSDWIMGSIICDIHYFMAGVCTTSSFLHLMCIAIDRYLSVTRIQYSRNKSLTHIKTMISFSWTFSILVTC
;
A
#
# COMPACT_ATOMS: atom_id res chain seq x y z
N MET A 1 -1.46 8.34 -18.79
CA MET A 1 -2.15 8.00 -17.51
C MET A 1 -3.04 6.77 -17.63
N ASN A 2 -3.80 6.58 -18.71
CA ASN A 2 -4.74 5.45 -18.79
C ASN A 2 -4.06 4.07 -18.72
N SER A 3 -2.96 3.85 -19.46
CA SER A 3 -2.28 2.55 -19.46
C SER A 3 -1.65 2.18 -18.11
N THR A 4 -1.11 3.15 -17.37
CA THR A 4 -0.47 2.90 -16.06
C THR A 4 -1.49 2.56 -14.98
N HIS A 5 -2.67 3.20 -15.01
CA HIS A 5 -3.76 2.92 -14.06
C HIS A 5 -4.24 1.47 -14.14
N TYR A 6 -4.53 0.98 -15.35
CA TYR A 6 -4.96 -0.40 -15.54
C TYR A 6 -3.87 -1.42 -15.14
N LEU A 7 -2.60 -1.11 -15.43
CA LEU A 7 -1.47 -1.95 -15.01
C LEU A 7 -1.37 -2.05 -13.48
N THR A 8 -1.53 -0.95 -12.75
CA THR A 8 -1.51 -0.94 -11.28
C THR A 8 -2.63 -1.80 -10.71
N ILE A 9 -3.86 -1.67 -11.24
CA ILE A 9 -5.01 -2.44 -10.75
C ILE A 9 -4.83 -3.93 -11.06
N ILE A 10 -4.57 -4.28 -12.32
CA ILE A 10 -4.46 -5.68 -12.74
C ILE A 10 -3.30 -6.36 -12.01
N GLY A 11 -2.14 -5.70 -11.93
CA GLY A 11 -0.96 -6.24 -11.25
C GLY A 11 -1.22 -6.55 -9.78
N ASN A 12 -1.80 -5.62 -9.03
CA ASN A 12 -2.07 -5.83 -7.62
C ASN A 12 -3.20 -6.83 -7.35
N VAL A 13 -4.24 -6.88 -8.20
CA VAL A 13 -5.27 -7.93 -8.13
C VAL A 13 -4.66 -9.31 -8.36
N LEU A 14 -3.74 -9.44 -9.33
CA LEU A 14 -3.05 -10.71 -9.60
C LEU A 14 -2.18 -11.14 -8.41
N ILE A 15 -1.48 -10.22 -7.75
CA ILE A 15 -0.69 -10.52 -6.55
C ILE A 15 -1.60 -11.03 -5.42
N ILE A 16 -2.69 -10.31 -5.14
CA ILE A 16 -3.68 -10.71 -4.12
C ILE A 16 -4.26 -12.09 -4.43
N THR A 17 -4.70 -12.29 -5.68
CA THR A 17 -5.28 -13.56 -6.13
C THR A 17 -4.27 -14.68 -5.97
N SER A 18 -3.04 -14.50 -6.44
CA SER A 18 -1.96 -15.48 -6.35
C SER A 18 -1.67 -15.92 -4.92
N ILE A 19 -1.63 -14.96 -3.97
CA ILE A 19 -1.41 -15.25 -2.55
C ILE A 19 -2.59 -16.04 -1.97
N ILE A 20 -3.83 -15.64 -2.26
CA ILE A 20 -5.04 -16.28 -1.70
C ILE A 20 -5.26 -17.68 -2.29
N THR A 21 -5.02 -17.87 -3.60
CA THR A 21 -5.29 -19.15 -4.28
C THR A 21 -4.18 -20.18 -4.07
N THR A 22 -2.98 -19.77 -3.68
CA THR A 22 -1.82 -20.66 -3.57
C THR A 22 -1.44 -20.87 -2.11
N PRO A 23 -1.79 -22.01 -1.49
CA PRO A 23 -1.47 -22.29 -0.09
C PRO A 23 0.03 -22.19 0.23
N LYS A 24 0.90 -22.49 -0.74
CA LYS A 24 2.37 -22.34 -0.61
C LYS A 24 2.81 -20.87 -0.47
N LEU A 25 1.99 -19.91 -0.92
CA LEU A 25 2.21 -18.47 -0.81
C LEU A 25 1.46 -17.86 0.39
N CYS A 26 0.59 -18.59 1.09
CA CYS A 26 -0.01 -18.18 2.37
C CYS A 26 0.98 -18.30 3.55
N ILE A 27 2.23 -17.87 3.34
CA ILE A 27 3.26 -17.81 4.36
C ILE A 27 3.27 -16.44 5.02
N ARG A 28 3.68 -16.40 6.30
CA ARG A 28 3.75 -15.17 7.13
C ARG A 28 4.26 -13.94 6.36
N PRO A 29 5.45 -13.95 5.72
CA PRO A 29 5.99 -12.76 5.05
C PRO A 29 5.11 -12.23 3.89
N ASN A 30 4.28 -13.08 3.27
CA ASN A 30 3.44 -12.66 2.15
C ASN A 30 2.23 -11.83 2.59
N TYR A 31 1.90 -11.78 3.89
CA TYR A 31 0.89 -10.86 4.41
C TYR A 31 1.32 -9.38 4.31
N LEU A 32 2.63 -9.07 4.37
CA LEU A 32 3.12 -7.71 4.13
C LEU A 32 2.92 -7.31 2.66
N ILE A 33 3.20 -8.24 1.74
CA ILE A 33 2.99 -8.05 0.29
C ILE A 33 1.50 -7.88 0.00
N LEU A 34 0.64 -8.68 0.65
CA LEU A 34 -0.81 -8.55 0.53
C LEU A 34 -1.30 -7.17 0.99
N SER A 35 -0.82 -6.70 2.16
CA SER A 35 -1.15 -5.36 2.68
C SER A 35 -0.69 -4.25 1.73
N LEU A 36 0.52 -4.36 1.19
CA LEU A 36 1.05 -3.43 0.18
C LEU A 36 0.17 -3.40 -1.08
N SER A 37 -0.21 -4.56 -1.63
CA SER A 37 -1.06 -4.63 -2.80
C SER A 37 -2.47 -4.08 -2.58
N ILE A 38 -3.00 -4.17 -1.35
CA ILE A 38 -4.26 -3.51 -0.98
C ILE A 38 -4.08 -1.99 -0.98
N THR A 39 -2.99 -1.47 -0.40
CA THR A 39 -2.68 -0.03 -0.41
C THR A 39 -2.55 0.49 -1.84
N ASP A 40 -1.84 -0.23 -2.71
CA ASP A 40 -1.65 0.17 -4.10
C ASP A 40 -2.96 0.10 -4.92
N LEU A 41 -3.88 -0.82 -4.60
CA LEU A 41 -5.22 -0.82 -5.16
C LEU A 41 -6.06 0.37 -4.70
N LEU A 42 -5.97 0.75 -3.42
CA LEU A 42 -6.66 1.93 -2.92
C LEU A 42 -6.17 3.19 -3.65
N ILE A 43 -4.86 3.33 -3.85
CA ILE A 43 -4.28 4.42 -4.65
C ILE A 43 -4.79 4.35 -6.10
N GLY A 44 -4.73 3.17 -6.72
CA GLY A 44 -5.14 2.96 -8.10
C GLY A 44 -6.61 3.27 -8.35
N VAL A 45 -7.50 2.85 -7.45
CA VAL A 45 -8.96 3.00 -7.62
C VAL A 45 -9.48 4.37 -7.20
N PHE A 46 -8.85 5.03 -6.21
CA PHE A 46 -9.36 6.29 -5.67
C PHE A 46 -8.49 7.50 -6.01
N SER A 47 -7.17 7.41 -5.86
CA SER A 47 -6.30 8.56 -6.06
C SER A 47 -6.08 8.86 -7.55
N MET A 48 -5.71 7.84 -8.33
CA MET A 48 -5.43 8.03 -9.75
C MET A 48 -6.60 8.58 -10.59
N PRO A 49 -7.87 8.16 -10.39
CA PRO A 49 -8.99 8.69 -11.16
C PRO A 49 -9.31 10.15 -10.80
N VAL A 50 -9.17 10.52 -9.52
CA VAL A 50 -9.35 11.90 -9.06
C VAL A 50 -8.27 12.80 -9.66
N THR A 51 -7.01 12.37 -9.65
CA THR A 51 -5.91 13.09 -10.30
C THR A 51 -6.07 13.14 -11.82
N ALA A 52 -6.56 12.07 -12.46
CA ALA A 52 -6.82 12.04 -13.90
C ALA A 52 -7.95 12.98 -14.30
N TYR A 53 -9.04 12.99 -13.55
CA TYR A 53 -10.14 13.92 -13.73
C TYR A 53 -9.66 15.38 -13.59
N TYR A 54 -8.86 15.66 -12.57
CA TYR A 54 -8.23 16.97 -12.40
C TYR A 54 -7.36 17.37 -13.61
N GLY A 55 -6.42 16.51 -14.00
CA GLY A 55 -5.47 16.80 -15.08
C GLY A 55 -6.07 16.89 -16.48
N ILE A 56 -7.25 16.30 -16.72
CA ILE A 56 -7.95 16.33 -18.01
C ILE A 56 -8.93 17.51 -18.08
N VAL A 57 -9.61 17.84 -16.98
CA VAL A 57 -10.74 18.78 -17.02
C VAL A 57 -10.33 20.20 -16.61
N TYR A 58 -9.29 20.40 -15.79
CA TYR A 58 -8.99 21.72 -15.24
C TYR A 58 -7.48 22.02 -15.19
N VAL A 59 -7.04 22.96 -16.02
CA VAL A 59 -5.70 23.55 -15.96
C VAL A 59 -5.56 24.55 -14.80
N SER A 60 -6.66 24.93 -14.11
CA SER A 60 -6.61 26.01 -13.12
C SER A 60 -7.42 25.89 -11.82
N ASP A 61 -8.53 25.15 -11.70
CA ASP A 61 -9.35 25.20 -10.47
C ASP A 61 -10.07 23.89 -10.07
N TRP A 62 -10.13 23.63 -8.76
CA TRP A 62 -10.79 22.47 -8.16
C TRP A 62 -12.31 22.67 -7.98
N ILE A 63 -13.13 21.85 -8.64
CA ILE A 63 -14.60 22.03 -8.70
C ILE A 63 -15.37 21.01 -7.85
N MET A 64 -14.71 19.96 -7.37
CA MET A 64 -15.33 18.92 -6.52
C MET A 64 -15.60 19.37 -5.06
N GLY A 65 -15.33 20.64 -4.75
CA GLY A 65 -15.49 21.23 -3.42
C GLY A 65 -14.30 20.94 -2.48
N SER A 66 -14.00 21.87 -1.57
CA SER A 66 -12.80 21.83 -0.71
C SER A 66 -12.66 20.54 0.09
N ILE A 67 -13.77 19.98 0.58
CA ILE A 67 -13.78 18.74 1.37
C ILE A 67 -13.17 17.57 0.59
N ILE A 68 -13.52 17.41 -0.69
CA ILE A 68 -13.00 16.29 -1.50
C ILE A 68 -11.51 16.53 -1.84
N CYS A 69 -11.10 17.80 -1.98
CA CYS A 69 -9.71 18.18 -2.17
C CYS A 69 -8.87 17.72 -0.97
N ASP A 70 -9.28 18.12 0.23
CA ASP A 70 -8.56 17.84 1.47
C ASP A 70 -8.49 16.33 1.73
N ILE A 71 -9.60 15.60 1.51
CA ILE A 71 -9.62 14.14 1.64
C ILE A 71 -8.70 13.48 0.61
N HIS A 72 -8.69 13.96 -0.64
CA HIS A 72 -7.84 13.39 -1.69
C HIS A 72 -6.36 13.55 -1.34
N TYR A 73 -5.91 14.75 -0.97
CA TYR A 73 -4.52 15.00 -0.60
C TYR A 73 -4.11 14.24 0.66
N PHE A 74 -4.96 14.20 1.68
CA PHE A 74 -4.72 13.43 2.89
C PHE A 74 -4.57 11.93 2.58
N MET A 75 -5.52 11.36 1.83
CA MET A 75 -5.49 9.93 1.51
C MET A 75 -4.29 9.57 0.62
N ALA A 76 -3.96 10.42 -0.36
CA ALA A 76 -2.79 10.25 -1.20
C ALA A 76 -1.48 10.26 -0.38
N GLY A 77 -1.35 11.18 0.58
CA GLY A 77 -0.18 11.23 1.47
C GLY A 77 -0.08 10.01 2.39
N VAL A 78 -1.19 9.60 3.03
CA VAL A 78 -1.22 8.43 3.93
C VAL A 78 -0.85 7.17 3.17
N CYS A 79 -1.44 6.95 2.00
CA CYS A 79 -1.17 5.75 1.21
C CYS A 79 0.27 5.72 0.68
N THR A 80 0.82 6.85 0.24
CA THR A 80 2.22 6.92 -0.25
C THR A 80 3.21 6.61 0.87
N THR A 81 3.05 7.26 2.03
CA THR A 81 3.88 7.01 3.21
C THR A 81 3.74 5.55 3.68
N SER A 82 2.51 5.02 3.67
CA SER A 82 2.23 3.63 4.06
C SER A 82 2.89 2.63 3.13
N SER A 83 2.80 2.81 1.81
CA SER A 83 3.47 1.92 0.84
C SER A 83 4.99 1.93 1.03
N PHE A 84 5.59 3.10 1.26
CA PHE A 84 7.03 3.20 1.56
C PHE A 84 7.41 2.44 2.85
N LEU A 85 6.64 2.61 3.93
CA LEU A 85 6.89 1.92 5.20
C LEU A 85 6.68 0.41 5.09
N HIS A 86 5.68 -0.03 4.33
CA HIS A 86 5.48 -1.45 4.03
C HIS A 86 6.68 -2.02 3.29
N LEU A 87 7.23 -1.31 2.29
CA LEU A 87 8.46 -1.72 1.59
C LEU A 87 9.66 -1.80 2.52
N MET A 88 9.86 -0.81 3.39
CA MET A 88 10.92 -0.84 4.41
C MET A 88 10.75 -2.00 5.37
N CYS A 89 9.52 -2.24 5.83
CA CYS A 89 9.17 -3.37 6.67
C CYS A 89 9.50 -4.71 5.99
N ILE A 90 9.14 -4.87 4.70
CA ILE A 90 9.49 -6.06 3.91
C ILE A 90 11.01 -6.20 3.79
N ALA A 91 11.75 -5.13 3.53
CA ALA A 91 13.20 -5.16 3.40
C ALA A 91 13.88 -5.60 4.71
N ILE A 92 13.48 -4.99 5.84
CA ILE A 92 13.97 -5.34 7.18
C ILE A 92 13.62 -6.79 7.52
N ASP A 93 12.38 -7.20 7.26
CA ASP A 93 11.89 -8.55 7.49
C ASP A 93 12.74 -9.61 6.77
N ARG A 94 13.05 -9.35 5.49
CA ARG A 94 13.90 -10.23 4.68
C ARG A 94 15.35 -10.21 5.16
N TYR A 95 15.89 -9.04 5.46
CA TYR A 95 17.24 -8.89 5.98
C TYR A 95 17.45 -9.66 7.30
N LEU A 96 16.52 -9.51 8.26
CA LEU A 96 16.58 -10.22 9.55
C LEU A 96 16.36 -11.72 9.40
N SER A 97 15.50 -12.15 8.47
CA SER A 97 15.27 -13.58 8.20
C SER A 97 16.51 -14.28 7.64
N VAL A 98 17.34 -13.57 6.87
CA VAL A 98 18.60 -14.09 6.32
C VAL A 98 19.72 -14.04 7.35
N THR A 99 19.87 -12.93 8.08
CA THR A 99 21.01 -12.73 8.99
C THR A 99 20.84 -13.38 10.36
N ARG A 100 19.60 -13.56 10.83
CA ARG A 100 19.31 -14.05 12.19
C ARG A 100 18.40 -15.28 12.15
N ILE A 101 19.00 -16.47 12.28
CA ILE A 101 18.29 -17.75 12.26
C ILE A 101 17.21 -17.83 13.36
N GLN A 102 17.49 -17.31 14.56
CA GLN A 102 16.52 -17.27 15.66
C GLN A 102 15.31 -16.37 15.35
N TYR A 103 15.52 -15.25 14.65
CA TYR A 103 14.43 -14.38 14.20
C TYR A 103 13.56 -15.11 13.17
N SER A 104 14.19 -15.75 12.18
CA SER A 104 13.49 -16.55 11.18
C SER A 104 12.65 -17.67 11.81
N ARG A 105 13.18 -18.36 12.83
CA ARG A 105 12.50 -19.46 13.52
C ARG A 105 11.36 -19.01 14.44
N ASN A 106 11.50 -17.87 15.12
CA ASN A 106 10.53 -17.39 16.12
C ASN A 106 9.53 -16.36 15.56
N LYS A 107 9.51 -16.17 14.25
CA LYS A 107 8.71 -15.15 13.58
C LYS A 107 7.21 -15.40 13.76
N SER A 108 6.51 -14.56 14.51
CA SER A 108 5.07 -14.71 14.77
C SER A 108 4.20 -13.90 13.81
N LEU A 109 2.93 -14.31 13.63
CA LEU A 109 1.94 -13.49 12.91
C LEU A 109 1.71 -12.13 13.61
N THR A 110 1.89 -12.09 14.93
CA THR A 110 1.80 -10.87 15.73
C THR A 110 2.82 -9.83 15.28
N HIS A 111 4.08 -10.23 15.01
CA HIS A 111 5.12 -9.31 14.52
C HIS A 111 4.71 -8.64 13.20
N ILE A 112 4.12 -9.40 12.28
CA ILE A 112 3.70 -8.87 10.97
C ILE A 112 2.51 -7.93 11.13
N LYS A 113 1.53 -8.31 11.96
CA LYS A 113 0.40 -7.42 12.29
C LYS A 113 0.87 -6.12 12.95
N THR A 114 1.88 -6.18 13.82
CA THR A 114 2.44 -4.96 14.43
C THR A 114 3.14 -4.08 13.41
N MET A 115 3.86 -4.66 12.42
CA MET A 115 4.51 -3.89 11.35
C MET A 115 3.47 -3.18 10.46
N ILE A 116 2.40 -3.90 10.08
CA ILE A 116 1.28 -3.33 9.32
C ILE A 116 0.61 -2.22 10.14
N SER A 117 0.23 -2.50 11.39
CA SER A 117 -0.41 -1.50 12.25
C SER A 117 0.45 -0.25 12.41
N PHE A 118 1.76 -0.43 12.66
CA PHE A 118 2.72 0.67 12.77
C PHE A 118 2.77 1.51 11.50
N SER A 119 2.87 0.88 10.32
CA SER A 119 2.93 1.59 9.04
C SER A 119 1.69 2.46 8.79
N TRP A 120 0.49 1.95 9.09
CA TRP A 120 -0.75 2.73 8.96
C TRP A 120 -0.82 3.87 9.96
N THR A 121 -0.58 3.59 11.26
CA THR A 121 -0.67 4.63 12.31
C THR A 121 0.37 5.73 12.11
N PHE A 122 1.59 5.37 11.72
CA PHE A 122 2.66 6.35 11.48
C PHE A 122 2.37 7.18 10.23
N SER A 123 1.86 6.56 9.16
CA SER A 123 1.49 7.30 7.94
C SER A 123 0.39 8.31 8.19
N ILE A 124 -0.62 7.94 8.99
CA ILE A 124 -1.68 8.86 9.41
C ILE A 124 -1.08 10.02 10.21
N LEU A 125 -0.26 9.73 11.23
CA LEU A 125 0.36 10.74 12.08
C LEU A 125 1.20 11.76 11.29
N VAL A 126 1.96 11.31 10.29
CA VAL A 126 2.86 12.17 9.49
C VAL A 126 2.11 12.98 8.45
N THR A 127 0.96 12.49 7.97
CA THR A 127 0.18 13.15 6.91
C THR A 127 -0.92 14.06 7.48
N CYS A 128 -1.28 13.91 8.75
CA CYS A 128 -2.08 14.87 9.50
C CYS A 128 -1.32 16.18 9.72
#